data_AF-A0A1V5M5N7-F1
#
_entry.id   AF-A0A1V5M5N7-F1
#
_cell.length_a   1.000
_cell.length_b   1.000
_cell.length_c   1.000
_cell.angle_alpha   90.00
_cell.angle_beta   90.00
_cell.angle_gamma   90.00
#
_symmetry.space_group_name_H-M   'P 1'
#
loop_
_entity.id
_entity.type
_entity.pdbx_description
1 polymer ?
#
loop_
_entity_poly.entity_id
_entity_poly.type
_entity_poly.pdbx_seq_one_letter_code
_entity_poly.pdbx_strand_id
1 'polypeptide(L)'
;MNTFTFKEMLADQNWLSKLAIGTSVNLTALLVFLFNPLFLPLSVIMGGITNGYLLRVMRTYIKGSKELPEWDQFVDLMISGISWLAVTLFFQFGGLALLALFLTQGVASGSTFVASKGFTNWGMTTFLSVYCYFVLTSFFTSILMANFAQEESMKSGFQWLKVSIRMMRAPGKFLVVWLAGLSLIFLASFLPGLTFIGLIISPFLTFLAQVVQARMIALVWRETAKPGEEPSDSAASAALSS
;
A
#
# COMPACT_ATOMS: atom_id res chain seq x y z
N MET A 1 17.44 -12.98 -9.10
CA MET A 1 16.45 -11.88 -9.18
C MET A 1 16.91 -10.96 -10.29
N ASN A 2 16.43 -11.16 -11.52
CA ASN A 2 16.91 -10.40 -12.68
C ASN A 2 16.64 -8.91 -12.48
N THR A 3 17.63 -8.09 -12.82
CA THR A 3 17.77 -6.63 -12.68
C THR A 3 16.79 -5.82 -13.55
N PHE A 4 15.50 -6.16 -13.50
CA PHE A 4 14.50 -5.79 -14.50
C PHE A 4 13.24 -5.13 -13.90
N THR A 5 13.41 -4.08 -13.09
CA THR A 5 12.24 -3.39 -12.49
C THR A 5 12.16 -1.92 -12.87
N PHE A 6 13.27 -1.18 -12.87
CA PHE A 6 13.23 0.25 -13.14
C PHE A 6 13.32 0.57 -14.64
N LYS A 7 14.21 -0.11 -15.38
CA LYS A 7 14.39 0.12 -16.82
C LYS A 7 13.13 -0.16 -17.64
N GLU A 8 12.40 -1.23 -17.33
CA GLU A 8 11.14 -1.56 -18.03
C GLU A 8 10.03 -0.55 -17.75
N MET A 9 9.98 0.02 -16.54
CA MET A 9 9.00 1.07 -16.23
C MET A 9 9.32 2.35 -16.99
N LEU A 10 10.60 2.72 -17.08
CA LEU A 10 11.06 3.90 -17.81
C LEU A 10 11.02 3.71 -19.34
N ALA A 11 10.85 2.47 -19.82
CA ALA A 11 10.74 2.17 -21.24
C ALA A 11 9.36 2.49 -21.83
N ASP A 12 8.33 2.61 -20.99
CA ASP A 12 6.99 3.05 -21.44
C ASP A 12 7.04 4.53 -21.82
N GLN A 13 6.78 4.86 -23.08
CA GLN A 13 6.86 6.23 -23.60
C GLN A 13 6.04 7.25 -22.76
N ASN A 14 4.96 6.81 -22.11
CA ASN A 14 4.04 7.65 -21.36
C ASN A 14 4.17 7.53 -19.83
N TRP A 15 5.25 6.93 -19.32
CA TRP A 15 5.45 6.70 -17.88
C TRP A 15 5.36 8.00 -17.06
N LEU A 16 5.94 9.09 -17.56
CA LEU A 16 5.98 10.37 -16.86
C LEU A 16 4.58 11.01 -16.77
N SER A 17 3.80 10.94 -17.85
CA SER A 17 2.42 11.45 -17.88
C SER A 17 1.54 10.68 -16.89
N LYS A 18 1.67 9.35 -16.83
CA LYS A 18 0.93 8.51 -15.88
C LYS A 18 1.28 8.85 -14.42
N LEU A 19 2.56 9.09 -14.12
CA LEU A 19 2.97 9.51 -12.78
C LEU A 19 2.53 10.93 -12.44
N ALA A 20 2.58 11.85 -13.40
CA ALA A 20 2.14 13.22 -13.21
C ALA A 20 0.65 13.30 -12.86
N ILE A 21 -0.19 12.51 -13.53
CA ILE A 21 -1.63 12.41 -13.22
C ILE A 21 -1.83 11.93 -11.78
N GLY A 22 -1.25 10.78 -11.39
CA GLY A 22 -1.42 10.26 -10.03
C GLY A 22 -0.89 11.19 -8.94
N THR A 23 0.23 11.86 -9.21
CA THR A 23 0.78 12.89 -8.31
C THR A 23 -0.16 14.08 -8.18
N SER A 24 -0.71 14.58 -9.29
CA SER A 24 -1.63 15.71 -9.29
C SER A 24 -2.91 15.39 -8.51
N VAL A 25 -3.43 14.16 -8.61
CA VAL A 25 -4.61 13.70 -7.85
C VAL A 25 -4.29 13.66 -6.36
N ASN A 26 -3.15 13.09 -5.96
CA ASN A 26 -2.73 13.05 -4.56
C ASN A 26 -2.49 14.44 -3.97
N LEU A 27 -1.82 15.32 -4.72
CA LEU A 27 -1.56 16.69 -4.28
C LEU A 27 -2.87 17.46 -4.13
N THR A 28 -3.79 17.31 -5.07
CA THR A 28 -5.13 17.92 -4.99
C THR A 28 -5.89 17.40 -3.78
N ALA A 29 -5.86 16.10 -3.51
CA ALA A 29 -6.48 15.51 -2.32
C ALA A 29 -5.93 16.16 -1.03
N LEU A 30 -4.61 16.28 -0.92
CA LEU A 30 -3.94 16.88 0.23
C LEU A 30 -4.31 18.37 0.37
N LEU A 31 -4.27 19.14 -0.71
CA LEU A 31 -4.60 20.57 -0.70
C LEU A 31 -6.05 20.82 -0.30
N VAL A 32 -6.99 20.01 -0.80
CA VAL A 32 -8.41 20.09 -0.43
C VAL A 32 -8.59 19.84 1.07
N PHE A 33 -7.93 18.83 1.62
CA PHE A 33 -7.97 18.53 3.05
C PHE A 33 -7.36 19.64 3.92
N LEU A 34 -6.21 20.18 3.51
CA LEU A 34 -5.52 21.26 4.23
C LEU A 34 -6.28 22.59 4.17
N PHE A 35 -6.95 22.88 3.05
CA PHE A 35 -7.73 24.11 2.90
C PHE A 35 -8.95 24.13 3.82
N ASN A 36 -9.69 23.01 3.88
CA ASN A 36 -10.80 22.87 4.81
C ASN A 36 -11.09 21.39 5.13
N PRO A 37 -10.93 20.96 6.39
CA PRO A 37 -11.22 19.58 6.81
C PRO A 37 -12.65 19.10 6.54
N LEU A 38 -13.63 20.00 6.33
CA LEU A 38 -14.98 19.64 5.93
C LEU A 38 -15.03 18.93 4.56
N PHE A 39 -14.02 19.14 3.71
CA PHE A 39 -13.88 18.45 2.43
C PHE A 39 -13.19 17.08 2.52
N LEU A 40 -13.06 16.50 3.72
CA LEU A 40 -12.52 15.16 3.93
C LEU A 40 -13.14 14.10 2.99
N PRO A 41 -14.48 14.04 2.77
CA PRO A 41 -15.05 13.07 1.84
C PRO A 41 -14.48 13.17 0.42
N LEU A 42 -14.24 14.39 -0.07
CA LEU A 42 -13.67 14.63 -1.38
C LEU A 42 -12.19 14.20 -1.44
N SER A 43 -11.42 14.47 -0.38
CA SER A 43 -10.04 13.97 -0.26
C SER A 43 -9.98 12.44 -0.26
N VAL A 44 -10.94 11.77 0.40
CA VAL A 44 -11.02 10.30 0.43
C VAL A 44 -11.33 9.75 -0.96
N ILE A 45 -12.23 10.39 -1.72
CA ILE A 45 -12.53 10.00 -3.10
C ILE A 45 -11.29 10.08 -3.99
N MET A 46 -10.56 11.20 -3.92
CA MET A 46 -9.32 11.39 -4.70
C MET A 46 -8.23 10.40 -4.28
N GLY A 47 -8.06 10.16 -2.98
CA GLY A 47 -7.18 9.11 -2.49
C GLY A 47 -7.60 7.71 -2.94
N GLY A 48 -8.91 7.47 -3.05
CA GLY A 48 -9.48 6.24 -3.61
C GLY A 48 -9.03 6.03 -5.05
N ILE A 49 -9.15 7.03 -5.91
CA ILE A 49 -8.70 6.95 -7.31
C ILE A 49 -7.23 6.53 -7.42
N THR A 50 -6.35 7.15 -6.63
CA THR A 50 -4.92 6.79 -6.58
C THR A 50 -4.70 5.35 -6.12
N ASN A 51 -5.36 4.92 -5.04
CA ASN A 51 -5.24 3.56 -4.52
C ASN A 51 -5.78 2.52 -5.53
N GLY A 52 -6.86 2.83 -6.23
CA GLY A 52 -7.39 2.02 -7.32
C GLY A 52 -6.38 1.87 -8.46
N TYR A 53 -5.65 2.94 -8.78
CA TYR A 53 -4.59 2.87 -9.79
C TYR A 53 -3.46 1.93 -9.35
N LEU A 54 -3.01 2.00 -8.09
CA LEU A 54 -2.02 1.07 -7.54
C LEU A 54 -2.49 -0.39 -7.60
N LEU A 55 -3.77 -0.65 -7.32
CA LEU A 55 -4.38 -1.97 -7.49
C LEU A 55 -4.38 -2.43 -8.94
N ARG A 56 -4.73 -1.54 -9.89
CA ARG A 56 -4.70 -1.83 -11.32
C ARG A 56 -3.28 -2.14 -11.78
N VAL A 57 -2.28 -1.38 -11.32
CA VAL A 57 -0.86 -1.66 -11.56
C VAL A 57 -0.52 -3.07 -11.08
N MET A 58 -0.85 -3.41 -9.83
CA MET A 58 -0.60 -4.76 -9.31
C MET A 58 -1.26 -5.84 -10.16
N ARG A 59 -2.53 -5.66 -10.51
CA ARG A 59 -3.31 -6.60 -11.33
C ARG A 59 -2.66 -6.84 -12.70
N THR A 60 -2.25 -5.78 -13.38
CA THR A 60 -1.60 -5.83 -14.70
C THR A 60 -0.28 -6.60 -14.65
N TYR A 61 0.54 -6.39 -13.62
CA TYR A 61 1.81 -7.11 -13.45
C TYR A 61 1.63 -8.56 -12.97
N ILE A 62 0.62 -8.84 -12.15
CA ILE A 62 0.23 -10.21 -11.80
C ILE A 62 -0.16 -10.98 -13.07
N LYS A 63 -0.87 -10.35 -14.00
CA LYS A 63 -1.26 -10.91 -15.32
C LYS A 63 -0.12 -11.04 -16.34
N GLY A 64 1.10 -10.61 -16.02
CA GLY A 64 2.24 -10.78 -16.93
C GLY A 64 2.62 -9.56 -17.76
N SER A 65 1.80 -8.52 -17.80
CA SER A 65 2.10 -7.32 -18.58
C SER A 65 3.28 -6.53 -17.99
N LYS A 66 4.04 -5.85 -18.86
CA LYS A 66 5.23 -5.07 -18.51
C LYS A 66 4.97 -3.57 -18.42
N GLU A 67 3.89 -3.10 -19.02
CA GLU A 67 3.57 -1.68 -19.18
C GLU A 67 2.71 -1.16 -18.02
N LEU A 68 2.77 0.15 -17.79
CA LEU A 68 1.90 0.79 -16.81
C LEU A 68 0.48 0.90 -17.37
N PRO A 69 -0.56 0.63 -16.58
CA PRO A 69 -1.93 0.81 -17.02
C PRO A 69 -2.25 2.29 -17.30
N GLU A 70 -3.16 2.53 -18.23
CA GLU A 70 -3.67 3.86 -18.53
C GLU A 70 -4.61 4.38 -17.43
N TRP A 71 -4.73 5.71 -17.36
CA TRP A 71 -5.68 6.41 -16.49
C TRP A 71 -7.05 6.53 -17.17
N ASP A 72 -7.69 5.39 -17.38
CA ASP A 72 -9.06 5.31 -17.88
C ASP A 72 -10.02 4.82 -16.79
N GLN A 73 -11.32 4.96 -17.02
CA GLN A 73 -12.36 4.42 -16.12
C GLN A 73 -12.16 4.87 -14.65
N PHE A 74 -12.02 6.19 -14.42
CA PHE A 74 -11.80 6.75 -13.08
C PHE A 74 -12.81 6.28 -12.02
N VAL A 75 -14.05 6.00 -12.43
CA VAL A 75 -15.09 5.46 -11.53
C VAL A 75 -14.73 4.06 -11.03
N ASP A 76 -14.22 3.19 -11.88
CA ASP A 76 -13.76 1.85 -11.48
C ASP A 76 -12.53 1.92 -10.56
N LEU A 77 -11.58 2.81 -10.88
CA LEU A 77 -10.44 3.12 -10.00
C LEU A 77 -10.93 3.62 -8.63
N MET A 78 -11.90 4.52 -8.61
CA MET A 78 -12.48 5.04 -7.37
C MET A 78 -13.14 3.93 -6.55
N ILE A 79 -13.98 3.08 -7.15
CA ILE A 79 -14.70 2.01 -6.43
C ILE A 79 -13.72 0.99 -5.84
N SER A 80 -12.76 0.53 -6.65
CA SER A 80 -11.75 -0.44 -6.21
C SER A 80 -10.85 0.14 -5.12
N GLY A 81 -10.43 1.39 -5.26
CA GLY A 81 -9.60 2.07 -4.28
C GLY A 81 -10.32 2.44 -2.98
N ILE A 82 -11.58 2.89 -3.03
CA ILE A 82 -12.39 3.11 -1.81
C ILE A 82 -12.62 1.80 -1.07
N SER A 83 -12.88 0.71 -1.81
CA SER A 83 -13.01 -0.62 -1.20
C SER A 83 -11.74 -1.04 -0.47
N TRP A 84 -10.57 -0.76 -1.04
CA TRP A 84 -9.29 -1.00 -0.40
C TRP A 84 -9.01 -0.08 0.79
N LEU A 85 -9.37 1.20 0.68
CA LEU A 85 -9.29 2.15 1.79
C LEU A 85 -10.16 1.70 2.96
N ALA A 86 -11.36 1.15 2.71
CA ALA A 86 -12.23 0.61 3.75
C ALA A 86 -11.58 -0.58 4.48
N VAL A 87 -10.94 -1.50 3.74
CA VAL A 87 -10.17 -2.61 4.32
C VAL A 87 -9.00 -2.08 5.14
N THR A 88 -8.22 -1.14 4.60
CA THR A 88 -7.07 -0.54 5.30
C THR A 88 -7.53 0.15 6.59
N LEU A 89 -8.60 0.93 6.51
CA LEU A 89 -9.18 1.65 7.63
C LEU A 89 -9.64 0.69 8.74
N PHE A 90 -10.24 -0.44 8.39
CA PHE A 90 -10.61 -1.48 9.37
C PHE A 90 -9.39 -1.96 10.18
N PHE A 91 -8.24 -2.19 9.54
CA PHE A 91 -7.02 -2.54 10.27
C PHE A 91 -6.44 -1.37 11.08
N GLN A 92 -6.53 -0.13 10.57
CA GLN A 92 -6.11 1.05 11.34
C GLN A 92 -6.95 1.24 12.62
N PHE A 93 -8.25 0.95 12.56
CA PHE A 93 -9.13 0.98 13.73
C PHE A 93 -8.69 0.01 14.83
N GLY A 94 -8.18 -1.17 14.48
CA GLY A 94 -7.64 -2.11 15.47
C GLY A 94 -6.44 -1.55 16.22
N GLY A 95 -5.56 -0.81 15.54
CA GLY A 95 -4.41 -0.14 16.16
C GLY A 95 -4.83 1.04 17.05
N LEU A 96 -5.81 1.82 16.61
CA LEU A 96 -6.39 2.90 17.40
C LEU A 96 -7.12 2.38 18.65
N ALA A 97 -7.84 1.26 18.53
CA ALA A 97 -8.48 0.61 19.67
C ALA A 97 -7.45 0.12 20.69
N LEU A 98 -6.35 -0.50 20.23
CA LEU A 98 -5.25 -0.92 21.10
C LEU A 98 -4.62 0.27 21.83
N LEU A 99 -4.35 1.37 21.11
CA LEU A 99 -3.84 2.61 21.69
C LEU A 99 -4.81 3.17 22.74
N ALA A 100 -6.10 3.24 22.43
CA ALA A 100 -7.13 3.73 23.37
C ALA A 100 -7.19 2.87 24.64
N LEU A 101 -7.08 1.54 24.53
CA LEU A 101 -7.03 0.64 25.69
C LEU A 101 -5.83 0.95 26.60
N PHE A 102 -4.63 1.09 26.04
CA PHE A 102 -3.46 1.43 26.85
C PHE A 102 -3.55 2.82 27.46
N LEU A 103 -4.06 3.81 26.72
CA LEU A 103 -4.23 5.18 27.23
C LEU A 103 -5.25 5.23 28.37
N THR A 104 -6.37 4.53 28.25
CA THR A 104 -7.38 4.45 29.33
C THR A 104 -6.82 3.77 30.59
N GLN A 105 -6.00 2.74 30.44
CA GLN A 105 -5.26 2.12 31.56
C GLN A 105 -4.31 3.13 32.22
N GLY A 106 -3.60 3.94 31.42
CA GLY A 106 -2.71 4.99 31.92
C GLY A 106 -3.48 6.05 32.72
N VAL A 107 -4.63 6.49 32.22
CA VAL A 107 -5.51 7.45 32.91
C VAL A 107 -6.07 6.87 34.21
N ALA A 108 -6.50 5.60 34.19
CA ALA A 108 -7.04 4.92 35.38
C ALA A 108 -6.01 4.74 36.51
N SER A 109 -4.71 4.72 36.17
CA SER A 109 -3.62 4.59 37.14
C SER A 109 -3.35 5.87 37.93
N GLY A 110 -3.92 7.02 37.52
CA GLY A 110 -3.83 8.28 38.23
C GLY A 110 -2.48 9.01 38.12
N SER A 111 -2.41 10.24 38.64
CA SER A 111 -1.22 11.10 38.54
C SER A 111 -0.02 10.61 39.36
N THR A 112 -0.26 9.83 40.41
CA THR A 112 0.80 9.23 41.24
C THR A 112 1.59 8.15 40.50
N PHE A 113 1.01 7.54 39.46
CA PHE A 113 1.68 6.55 38.62
C PHE A 113 2.85 7.14 37.84
N VAL A 114 2.78 8.43 37.47
CA VAL A 114 3.83 9.11 36.67
C VAL A 114 5.17 9.18 37.42
N ALA A 115 5.13 9.31 38.76
CA ALA A 115 6.34 9.31 39.59
C ALA A 115 6.88 7.91 39.90
N SER A 116 6.15 6.85 39.52
CA SER A 116 6.53 5.48 39.79
C SER A 116 7.51 4.94 38.74
N LYS A 117 8.37 3.99 39.15
CA LYS A 117 9.22 3.23 38.21
C LYS A 117 8.40 2.43 37.17
N GLY A 118 7.11 2.18 37.45
CA GLY A 118 6.19 1.47 36.56
C GLY A 118 5.79 2.28 35.32
N PHE A 119 5.90 3.61 35.37
CA PHE A 119 5.52 4.49 34.25
C PHE A 119 6.37 4.22 33.01
N THR A 120 7.70 4.13 33.16
CA THR A 120 8.62 3.86 32.05
C THR A 120 8.34 2.49 31.41
N ASN A 121 8.07 1.47 32.24
CA ASN A 121 7.73 0.13 31.73
C ASN A 121 6.40 0.13 30.98
N TRP A 122 5.36 0.79 31.51
CA TRP A 122 4.07 0.92 30.82
C TRP A 122 4.21 1.70 29.52
N GLY A 123 4.93 2.82 29.52
CA GLY A 123 5.13 3.65 28.33
C GLY A 123 5.89 2.91 27.23
N MET A 124 6.98 2.23 27.58
CA MET A 124 7.75 1.41 26.64
C MET A 124 6.93 0.24 26.11
N THR A 125 6.18 -0.45 26.97
CA THR A 125 5.32 -1.57 26.54
C THR A 125 4.21 -1.09 25.62
N THR A 126 3.53 0.00 25.98
CA THR A 126 2.48 0.61 25.14
C THR A 126 3.03 1.01 23.77
N PHE A 127 4.14 1.74 23.75
CA PHE A 127 4.79 2.16 22.51
C PHE A 127 5.20 0.95 21.67
N LEU A 128 5.87 -0.03 22.26
CA LEU A 128 6.35 -1.21 21.54
C LEU A 128 5.18 -2.06 21.02
N SER A 129 4.12 -2.27 21.82
CA SER A 129 2.93 -3.02 21.40
C SER A 129 2.21 -2.34 20.23
N VAL A 130 1.99 -1.03 20.31
CA VAL A 130 1.33 -0.25 19.24
C VAL A 130 2.21 -0.20 17.99
N TYR A 131 3.52 0.03 18.15
CA TYR A 131 4.47 0.05 17.04
C TYR A 131 4.54 -1.31 16.35
N CYS A 132 4.69 -2.41 17.10
CA CYS A 132 4.67 -3.76 16.56
C CYS A 132 3.36 -4.06 15.82
N TYR A 133 2.21 -3.62 16.35
CA TYR A 133 0.93 -3.76 15.67
C TYR A 133 0.91 -3.07 14.31
N PHE A 134 1.35 -1.81 14.23
CA PHE A 134 1.38 -1.07 12.96
C PHE A 134 2.38 -1.64 11.95
N VAL A 135 3.55 -2.09 12.41
CA VAL A 135 4.55 -2.73 11.55
C VAL A 135 4.00 -4.04 10.98
N LEU A 136 3.42 -4.90 11.81
CA LEU A 136 2.80 -6.15 11.37
C LEU A 136 1.64 -5.87 10.41
N THR A 137 0.76 -4.94 10.78
CA THR A 137 -0.37 -4.53 9.94
C THR A 137 0.10 -4.00 8.59
N SER A 138 1.13 -3.17 8.55
CA SER A 138 1.72 -2.64 7.30
C SER A 138 2.25 -3.77 6.41
N PHE A 139 2.96 -4.73 7.00
CA PHE A 139 3.47 -5.90 6.29
C PHE A 139 2.34 -6.76 5.72
N PHE A 140 1.34 -7.11 6.55
CA PHE A 140 0.21 -7.94 6.14
C PHE A 140 -0.67 -7.24 5.08
N THR A 141 -0.98 -5.96 5.27
CA THR A 141 -1.81 -5.19 4.33
C THR A 141 -1.14 -5.06 2.96
N SER A 142 0.18 -4.90 2.91
CA SER A 142 0.91 -4.85 1.63
C SER A 142 0.72 -6.13 0.80
N ILE A 143 0.74 -7.29 1.43
CA ILE A 143 0.55 -8.59 0.76
C ILE A 143 -0.93 -8.83 0.45
N LEU A 144 -1.81 -8.45 1.37
CA LEU A 144 -3.26 -8.53 1.20
C LEU A 144 -3.74 -7.70 0.01
N MET A 145 -3.08 -6.57 -0.27
CA MET A 145 -3.34 -5.73 -1.43
C MET A 145 -3.15 -6.50 -2.75
N ALA A 146 -2.16 -7.40 -2.83
CA ALA A 146 -1.96 -8.23 -4.01
C ALA A 146 -3.06 -9.29 -4.19
N ASN A 147 -3.54 -9.89 -3.09
CA ASN A 147 -4.68 -10.80 -3.13
C ASN A 147 -5.96 -10.07 -3.58
N PHE A 148 -6.17 -8.87 -3.05
CA PHE A 148 -7.29 -8.00 -3.43
C PHE A 148 -7.22 -7.60 -4.91
N ALA A 149 -6.02 -7.28 -5.41
CA ALA A 149 -5.80 -6.96 -6.81
C ALA A 149 -6.10 -8.15 -7.75
N GLN A 150 -5.91 -9.39 -7.28
CA GLN A 150 -6.18 -10.62 -8.04
C GLN A 150 -7.66 -11.03 -8.03
N GLU A 151 -8.33 -10.99 -6.88
CA GLU A 151 -9.72 -11.48 -6.73
C GLU A 151 -10.79 -10.41 -6.98
N GLU A 152 -10.42 -9.12 -6.95
CA GLU A 152 -11.30 -7.97 -7.21
C GLU A 152 -12.58 -7.93 -6.34
N SER A 153 -12.59 -8.64 -5.21
CA SER A 153 -13.75 -8.75 -4.33
C SER A 153 -13.47 -8.22 -2.93
N MET A 154 -14.43 -7.53 -2.32
CA MET A 154 -14.29 -7.03 -0.95
C MET A 154 -13.99 -8.14 0.06
N LYS A 155 -14.57 -9.34 -0.16
CA LYS A 155 -14.34 -10.53 0.66
C LYS A 155 -12.88 -10.99 0.63
N SER A 156 -12.19 -10.84 -0.50
CA SER A 156 -10.78 -11.21 -0.64
C SER A 156 -9.84 -10.40 0.27
N GLY A 157 -10.24 -9.16 0.59
CA GLY A 157 -9.55 -8.30 1.55
C GLY A 157 -9.63 -8.79 3.00
N PHE A 158 -10.48 -9.77 3.32
CA PHE A 158 -10.58 -10.37 4.66
C PHE A 158 -10.10 -11.82 4.71
N GLN A 159 -9.57 -12.37 3.59
CA GLN A 159 -9.07 -13.74 3.53
C GLN A 159 -7.65 -13.88 4.09
N TRP A 160 -7.47 -13.46 5.34
CA TRP A 160 -6.17 -13.47 6.04
C TRP A 160 -5.46 -14.83 6.07
N LEU A 161 -6.20 -15.93 6.15
CA LEU A 161 -5.70 -17.29 6.22
C LEU A 161 -5.09 -17.71 4.89
N LYS A 162 -5.79 -17.41 3.78
CA LYS A 162 -5.31 -17.72 2.43
C LYS A 162 -4.00 -16.98 2.14
N VAL A 163 -3.96 -15.69 2.48
CA VAL A 163 -2.76 -14.86 2.33
C VAL A 163 -1.62 -15.37 3.20
N SER A 164 -1.89 -15.70 4.47
CA SER A 164 -0.88 -16.21 5.40
C SER A 164 -0.29 -17.54 4.94
N ILE A 165 -1.11 -18.47 4.45
CA ILE A 165 -0.66 -19.76 3.90
C ILE A 165 0.27 -19.55 2.70
N ARG A 166 -0.06 -18.61 1.81
CA ARG A 166 0.80 -18.29 0.65
C ARG A 166 2.10 -17.61 1.09
N MET A 167 2.01 -16.67 2.03
CA MET A 167 3.17 -15.96 2.59
C MET A 167 4.16 -16.93 3.25
N MET A 168 3.67 -17.95 3.97
CA MET A 168 4.52 -18.97 4.62
C MET A 168 5.36 -19.79 3.62
N ARG A 169 5.03 -19.81 2.32
CA ARG A 169 5.84 -20.51 1.32
C ARG A 169 7.13 -19.78 0.97
N ALA A 170 7.13 -18.45 1.04
CA ALA A 170 8.28 -17.63 0.67
C ALA A 170 8.39 -16.36 1.53
N PRO A 171 8.46 -16.49 2.88
CA PRO A 171 8.41 -15.34 3.78
C PRO A 171 9.57 -14.37 3.53
N GLY A 172 10.76 -14.90 3.19
CA GLY A 172 11.94 -14.09 2.91
C GLY A 172 11.77 -13.17 1.69
N LYS A 173 11.11 -13.64 0.62
CA LYS A 173 10.89 -12.82 -0.58
C LYS A 173 9.90 -11.67 -0.31
N PHE A 174 8.81 -11.98 0.39
CA PHE A 174 7.84 -10.96 0.80
C PHE A 174 8.47 -9.94 1.75
N LEU A 175 9.27 -10.39 2.72
CA LEU A 175 9.95 -9.50 3.65
C LEU A 175 10.94 -8.57 2.95
N VAL A 176 11.76 -9.09 2.04
CA VAL A 176 12.72 -8.28 1.26
C VAL A 176 12.00 -7.24 0.42
N VAL A 177 10.92 -7.61 -0.27
CA VAL A 177 10.15 -6.65 -1.08
C VAL A 177 9.45 -5.60 -0.23
N TRP A 178 8.88 -5.99 0.91
CA TRP A 178 8.26 -5.04 1.83
C TRP A 178 9.29 -4.05 2.39
N LEU A 179 10.45 -4.54 2.86
CA LEU A 179 11.53 -3.68 3.35
C LEU A 179 12.09 -2.78 2.25
N ALA A 180 12.26 -3.28 1.03
CA ALA A 180 12.71 -2.48 -0.11
C ALA A 180 11.71 -1.39 -0.47
N GLY A 181 10.41 -1.70 -0.49
CA GLY A 181 9.34 -0.73 -0.72
C GLY A 181 9.27 0.33 0.38
N LEU A 182 9.36 -0.08 1.65
CA LEU A 182 9.36 0.83 2.79
C LEU A 182 10.59 1.76 2.75
N SER A 183 11.77 1.20 2.47
CA SER A 183 13.01 1.98 2.32
C SER A 183 12.91 2.99 1.17
N LEU A 184 12.28 2.61 0.05
CA LEU A 184 12.09 3.50 -1.10
C LEU A 184 11.13 4.64 -0.77
N ILE A 185 10.00 4.36 -0.12
CA ILE A 185 9.04 5.38 0.32
C ILE A 185 9.68 6.32 1.35
N PHE A 186 10.45 5.75 2.29
CA PHE A 186 11.19 6.53 3.28
C PHE A 186 12.20 7.46 2.62
N LEU A 187 13.02 6.97 1.68
CA LEU A 187 13.97 7.78 0.91
C LEU A 187 13.26 8.87 0.08
N ALA A 188 12.17 8.51 -0.58
CA ALA A 188 11.36 9.43 -1.40
C ALA A 188 10.68 10.53 -0.57
N SER A 189 10.38 10.27 0.70
CA SER A 189 9.79 11.27 1.60
C SER A 189 10.84 12.10 2.34
N PHE A 190 11.94 11.46 2.78
CA PHE A 190 12.95 12.07 3.64
C PHE A 190 13.96 12.94 2.88
N LEU A 191 14.54 12.44 1.78
CA LEU A 191 15.58 13.17 1.04
C LEU A 191 15.08 14.50 0.47
N PRO A 192 13.90 14.57 -0.18
CA PRO A 192 13.43 15.83 -0.73
C PRO A 192 13.02 16.83 0.34
N GLY A 193 12.63 16.37 1.54
CA GLY A 193 12.30 17.21 2.69
C GLY A 193 13.45 18.09 3.19
N LEU A 194 14.71 17.79 2.81
CA LEU A 194 15.88 18.59 3.18
C LEU A 194 16.01 19.89 2.36
N THR A 195 15.27 20.04 1.26
CA THR A 195 15.37 21.20 0.37
C THR A 195 13.98 21.75 0.04
N PHE A 196 13.88 23.06 -0.21
CA PHE A 196 12.61 23.67 -0.58
C PHE A 196 12.07 23.15 -1.93
N ILE A 197 12.97 22.97 -2.90
CA ILE A 197 12.62 22.39 -4.22
C ILE A 197 12.20 20.93 -4.06
N GLY A 198 12.90 20.17 -3.21
CA GLY A 198 12.56 18.78 -2.94
C GLY A 198 11.19 18.62 -2.30
N LEU A 199 10.73 19.56 -1.47
CA LEU A 199 9.39 19.53 -0.89
C LEU A 199 8.28 19.53 -1.96
N ILE A 200 8.47 20.27 -3.05
CA ILE A 200 7.53 20.30 -4.19
C ILE A 200 7.58 18.97 -4.98
N ILE A 201 8.76 18.37 -5.09
CA ILE A 201 8.99 17.11 -5.83
C ILE A 201 8.62 15.87 -4.98
N SER A 202 8.58 16.00 -3.65
CA SER A 202 8.29 14.90 -2.71
C SER A 202 7.03 14.09 -3.06
N PRO A 203 5.84 14.68 -3.29
CA PRO A 203 4.65 13.90 -3.63
C PRO A 203 4.83 13.08 -4.91
N PHE A 204 5.60 13.59 -5.89
CA PHE A 204 5.91 12.87 -7.12
C PHE A 204 6.78 11.64 -6.84
N LEU A 205 7.84 11.81 -6.05
CA LEU A 205 8.75 10.71 -5.70
C LEU A 205 8.07 9.66 -4.81
N THR A 206 7.20 10.09 -3.90
CA THR A 206 6.44 9.17 -3.05
C THR A 206 5.46 8.35 -3.86
N PHE A 207 4.75 8.96 -4.82
CA PHE A 207 3.86 8.21 -5.71
C PHE A 207 4.63 7.23 -6.60
N LEU A 208 5.78 7.66 -7.16
CA LEU A 208 6.67 6.78 -7.91
C LEU A 208 7.13 5.58 -7.06
N ALA A 209 7.52 5.81 -5.81
CA ALA A 209 7.90 4.76 -4.87
C ALA A 209 6.76 3.76 -4.61
N GLN A 210 5.52 4.25 -4.47
CA GLN A 210 4.33 3.40 -4.31
C GLN A 210 4.07 2.54 -5.54
N VAL A 211 4.18 3.08 -6.75
CA VAL A 211 4.02 2.32 -8.01
C VAL A 211 5.09 1.22 -8.12
N VAL A 212 6.35 1.55 -7.81
CA VAL A 212 7.45 0.58 -7.81
C VAL A 212 7.23 -0.50 -6.75
N GLN A 213 6.80 -0.13 -5.54
CA GLN A 213 6.45 -1.09 -4.49
C GLN A 213 5.32 -2.03 -4.93
N ALA A 214 4.22 -1.48 -5.45
CA ALA A 214 3.08 -2.24 -5.97
C ALA A 214 3.53 -3.27 -7.02
N ARG A 215 4.40 -2.86 -7.95
CA ARG A 215 4.98 -3.76 -8.97
C ARG A 215 5.85 -4.86 -8.35
N MET A 216 6.74 -4.53 -7.41
CA MET A 216 7.59 -5.54 -6.76
C MET A 216 6.77 -6.59 -6.02
N ILE A 217 5.71 -6.17 -5.32
CA ILE A 217 4.80 -7.07 -4.61
C ILE A 217 4.06 -7.96 -5.60
N ALA A 218 3.53 -7.40 -6.70
CA ALA A 218 2.86 -8.16 -7.76
C ALA A 218 3.76 -9.26 -8.37
N LEU A 219 5.04 -8.96 -8.59
CA LEU A 219 6.00 -9.91 -9.16
C LEU A 219 6.27 -11.09 -8.21
N VAL A 220 6.50 -10.80 -6.92
CA VAL A 220 6.68 -11.87 -5.91
C VAL A 220 5.39 -12.65 -5.71
N TRP A 221 4.24 -11.98 -5.76
CA TRP A 221 2.96 -12.65 -5.71
C TRP A 221 2.81 -13.64 -6.87
N ARG A 222 3.10 -13.22 -8.10
CA ARG A 222 3.08 -14.09 -9.29
C ARG A 222 4.06 -15.27 -9.16
N GLU A 223 5.29 -15.02 -8.73
CA GLU A 223 6.31 -16.07 -8.55
C GLU A 223 5.92 -17.12 -7.48
N THR A 224 5.08 -16.74 -6.52
CA THR A 224 4.64 -17.63 -5.43
C THR A 224 3.28 -18.30 -5.69
N ALA A 225 2.71 -18.11 -6.89
CA ALA A 225 1.50 -18.81 -7.32
C ALA A 225 1.74 -20.33 -7.39
N LYS A 226 0.71 -21.14 -7.10
CA LYS A 226 0.81 -22.60 -7.32
C LYS A 226 0.84 -22.90 -8.82
N PRO A 227 1.54 -23.97 -9.26
CA PRO A 227 1.30 -24.55 -10.57
C PRO A 227 -0.18 -24.94 -10.67
N GLY A 228 -0.95 -24.24 -11.51
CA GLY A 228 -2.41 -24.41 -11.67
C GLY A 228 -3.30 -23.26 -11.19
N GLU A 229 -2.76 -22.22 -10.55
CA GLU A 229 -3.46 -20.94 -10.28
C GLU A 229 -3.11 -19.85 -11.30
N GLU A 230 -2.38 -20.19 -12.36
CA GLU A 230 -2.04 -19.24 -13.43
C GLU A 230 -3.32 -18.75 -14.13
N PRO A 231 -3.47 -17.44 -14.36
CA PRO A 231 -4.49 -16.94 -15.27
C PRO A 231 -4.19 -17.58 -16.64
N SER A 232 -5.17 -18.30 -17.19
CA SER A 232 -5.02 -19.13 -18.38
C SER A 232 -4.33 -18.40 -19.55
N ASP A 233 -3.02 -18.56 -19.67
CA ASP A 233 -2.28 -18.26 -20.91
C ASP A 233 -2.77 -19.13 -22.08
N SER A 234 -3.54 -20.19 -21.78
CA SER A 234 -4.30 -20.98 -22.75
C SER A 234 -5.34 -20.18 -23.55
N ALA A 235 -5.87 -19.06 -23.03
CA ALA A 235 -6.83 -18.25 -23.77
C ALA A 235 -6.13 -17.30 -24.77
N ALA A 236 -4.93 -16.82 -24.41
CA ALA A 236 -4.13 -15.95 -25.29
C ALA A 236 -3.45 -16.73 -26.43
N SER A 237 -3.03 -17.98 -26.20
CA SER A 237 -2.50 -18.82 -27.29
C SER A 237 -3.58 -19.39 -28.22
N ALA A 238 -4.80 -19.61 -27.71
CA ALA A 238 -5.95 -20.00 -28.53
C ALA A 238 -6.41 -18.87 -29.47
N ALA A 239 -6.39 -17.61 -29.01
CA ALA A 239 -6.78 -16.46 -29.83
C ALA A 239 -5.74 -16.07 -30.91
N LEU A 240 -4.49 -16.54 -30.79
CA LEU A 240 -3.44 -16.36 -31.81
C LEU A 240 -3.34 -17.53 -32.79
N SER A 241 -4.17 -18.56 -32.62
CA SER A 241 -4.25 -19.73 -33.52
C SER A 241 -5.61 -19.87 -34.24
N SER A 242 -6.50 -18.89 -34.08
CA SER A 242 -7.78 -18.73 -34.81
C SER A 242 -7.79 -17.46 -35.64
#